data_AF-A0A1K1RHT6-F1
#
_entry.id   AF-A0A1K1RHT6-F1
#
_cell.length_a   1.000
_cell.length_b   1.000
_cell.length_c   1.000
_cell.angle_alpha   90.00
_cell.angle_beta   90.00
_cell.angle_gamma   90.00
#
_symmetry.space_group_name_H-M   'P 1'
#
loop_
_entity.id
_entity.type
_entity.pdbx_description
1 polymer ?
#
loop_
_entity_poly.entity_id
_entity_poly.type
_entity_poly.pdbx_seq_one_letter_code
_entity_poly.pdbx_strand_id
1 'polypeptide(L)'
;MAPRHPPRFVVRTLDDAASLRRKRLVVAAGWVLSLVLVAAGTWFAASGGPATVTDKGALRRLRAENEDLRQQVTNLERAAQVSDVAAKELKRNLAERDEEISGLRTDLGFYSRLVGNGGQRDGLKIQGVRASPVKGTANGWNLVVTLTQNARRGDVVKGSLKVAVEGIQGNKVVTLEGGALGQAGQSSELPFSFKYFQQIQGNFTLPAGFKPTRLRVVADVSGDQAVTGAVAWADALRNNEASDVQQ
;
A
#
# COMPACT_ATOMS: atom_id res chain seq x y z
N MET A 1 -45.08 120.87 -2.83
CA MET A 1 -45.47 120.74 -1.41
C MET A 1 -46.13 119.38 -1.24
N ALA A 2 -45.58 118.48 -0.41
CA ALA A 2 -46.16 117.17 -0.12
C ALA A 2 -46.62 117.14 1.36
N PRO A 3 -47.84 116.65 1.68
CA PRO A 3 -48.36 116.69 3.04
C PRO A 3 -47.68 115.65 3.93
N ARG A 4 -47.29 116.05 5.14
CA ARG A 4 -46.75 115.17 6.19
C ARG A 4 -47.90 114.59 7.02
N HIS A 5 -48.00 113.26 7.09
CA HIS A 5 -48.92 112.55 7.96
C HIS A 5 -48.45 112.59 9.43
N PRO A 6 -49.35 112.72 10.43
CA PRO A 6 -48.97 112.77 11.84
C PRO A 6 -48.59 111.38 12.40
N PRO A 7 -47.68 111.32 13.40
CA PRO A 7 -47.19 110.08 13.98
C PRO A 7 -48.26 109.36 14.80
N ARG A 8 -48.40 108.05 14.56
CA ARG A 8 -49.35 107.17 15.25
C ARG A 8 -48.70 106.64 16.53
N PHE A 9 -49.10 107.17 17.68
CA PHE A 9 -48.65 106.68 18.98
C PHE A 9 -49.39 105.39 19.35
N VAL A 10 -48.64 104.33 19.66
CA VAL A 10 -49.17 103.05 20.13
C VAL A 10 -48.96 102.98 21.63
N VAL A 11 -50.05 103.00 22.40
CA VAL A 11 -50.02 102.84 23.86
C VAL A 11 -49.69 101.38 24.16
N ARG A 12 -48.50 101.12 24.71
CA ARG A 12 -48.13 99.81 25.26
C ARG A 12 -48.42 99.82 26.76
N THR A 13 -49.16 98.82 27.23
CA THR A 13 -49.44 98.64 28.66
C THR A 13 -48.21 98.02 29.35
N LEU A 14 -47.96 98.37 30.61
CA LEU A 14 -46.79 97.90 31.36
C LEU A 14 -46.77 96.36 31.53
N ASP A 15 -47.92 95.70 31.43
CA ASP A 15 -48.07 94.23 31.48
C ASP A 15 -47.45 93.50 30.29
N ASP A 16 -47.28 94.16 29.13
CA ASP A 16 -46.61 93.57 27.98
C ASP A 16 -45.14 93.28 28.26
N ALA A 17 -44.47 94.10 29.09
CA ALA A 17 -43.06 93.92 29.41
C ALA A 17 -42.81 92.66 30.26
N ALA A 18 -43.71 92.35 31.20
CA ALA A 18 -43.61 91.18 32.05
C ALA A 18 -43.93 89.87 31.30
N SER A 19 -44.95 89.91 30.43
CA SER A 19 -45.34 88.75 29.61
C SER A 19 -44.27 88.42 28.56
N LEU A 20 -43.61 89.43 27.97
CA LEU A 20 -42.50 89.25 27.03
C LEU A 20 -41.26 88.66 27.71
N ARG A 21 -40.95 89.04 28.95
CA ARG A 21 -39.83 88.46 29.73
C ARG A 21 -40.07 86.99 30.04
N ARG A 22 -41.28 86.61 30.47
CA ARG A 22 -41.65 85.20 30.70
C ARG A 22 -41.59 84.39 29.41
N LYS A 23 -42.12 84.91 28.30
CA LYS A 23 -42.03 84.25 26.98
C LYS A 23 -40.57 84.03 26.55
N ARG A 24 -39.69 85.01 26.74
CA ARG A 24 -38.25 84.87 26.44
C ARG A 24 -37.55 83.83 27.30
N LEU A 25 -37.88 83.74 28.60
CA LEU A 25 -37.32 82.72 29.49
C LEU A 25 -37.76 81.31 29.10
N VAL A 26 -39.03 81.12 28.71
CA VAL A 26 -39.53 79.83 28.23
C VAL A 26 -38.85 79.42 26.93
N VAL A 27 -38.65 80.35 25.99
CA VAL A 27 -37.92 80.09 24.74
C VAL A 27 -36.45 79.75 25.02
N ALA A 28 -35.79 80.47 25.91
CA ALA A 28 -34.40 80.20 26.29
C ALA A 28 -34.26 78.83 26.97
N ALA A 29 -35.18 78.48 27.87
CA ALA A 29 -35.21 77.18 28.53
C ALA A 29 -35.42 76.03 27.52
N GLY A 30 -36.32 76.20 26.56
CA GLY A 30 -36.53 75.23 25.48
C GLY A 30 -35.28 75.04 24.60
N TRP A 31 -34.56 76.12 24.32
CA TRP A 31 -33.32 76.06 23.55
C TRP A 31 -32.19 75.32 24.30
N VAL A 32 -32.03 75.59 25.59
CA VAL A 32 -31.06 74.88 26.44
C VAL A 32 -31.42 73.39 26.57
N LEU A 33 -32.70 73.07 26.76
CA LEU A 33 -33.17 71.67 26.81
C LEU A 33 -32.87 70.92 25.52
N SER A 34 -33.08 71.57 24.36
CA SER A 34 -32.73 71.02 23.04
C SER A 34 -31.23 70.73 22.93
N LEU A 35 -30.36 71.65 23.38
CA LEU A 35 -28.92 71.44 23.38
C LEU A 35 -28.50 70.28 24.29
N VAL A 36 -29.10 70.18 25.47
CA VAL A 36 -28.81 69.07 26.41
C VAL A 36 -29.26 67.73 25.85
N LEU A 37 -30.42 67.66 25.19
CA LEU A 37 -30.90 66.43 24.55
C LEU A 37 -30.02 66.01 23.38
N VAL A 38 -29.54 66.95 22.58
CA VAL A 38 -28.59 66.66 21.48
C VAL A 38 -27.24 66.21 22.05
N ALA A 39 -26.73 66.86 23.11
CA ALA A 39 -25.49 66.47 23.77
C ALA A 39 -25.60 65.07 24.42
N ALA A 40 -26.71 64.79 25.09
CA ALA A 40 -26.96 63.47 25.69
C ALA A 40 -27.15 62.39 24.62
N GLY A 41 -27.87 62.69 23.53
CA GLY A 41 -28.07 61.76 22.42
C GLY A 41 -26.77 61.44 21.69
N THR A 42 -25.92 62.45 21.45
CA THR A 42 -24.60 62.25 20.84
C THR A 42 -23.64 61.52 21.77
N TRP A 43 -23.66 61.81 23.08
CA TRP A 43 -22.89 61.06 24.08
C TRP A 43 -23.34 59.59 24.17
N PHE A 44 -24.65 59.34 24.21
CA PHE A 44 -25.20 57.99 24.27
C PHE A 44 -24.86 57.20 22.99
N ALA A 45 -25.02 57.80 21.81
CA ALA A 45 -24.65 57.20 20.53
C ALA A 45 -23.13 56.96 20.40
N ALA A 46 -22.29 57.84 20.93
CA ALA A 46 -20.84 57.65 20.97
C ALA A 46 -20.43 56.57 21.98
N SER A 47 -21.10 56.48 23.13
CA SER A 47 -20.85 55.47 24.16
C SER A 47 -21.39 54.08 23.79
N GLY A 48 -22.40 54.03 22.92
CA GLY A 48 -23.02 52.80 22.40
C GLY A 48 -22.61 52.45 20.96
N GLY A 49 -21.62 53.15 20.39
CA GLY A 49 -21.08 52.80 19.07
C GLY A 49 -20.59 51.35 19.07
N PRO A 50 -20.70 50.62 17.93
CA PRO A 50 -20.20 49.25 17.86
C PRO A 50 -18.75 49.30 18.29
N ALA A 51 -18.43 48.60 19.39
CA ALA A 51 -17.06 48.53 19.84
C ALA A 51 -16.25 48.04 18.65
N THR A 52 -15.45 48.92 18.03
CA THR A 52 -14.42 48.52 17.10
C THR A 52 -13.33 47.89 17.95
N VAL A 53 -13.68 46.76 18.57
CA VAL A 53 -12.75 45.78 19.04
C VAL A 53 -12.13 45.26 17.76
N THR A 54 -11.13 45.98 17.26
CA THR A 54 -10.09 45.32 16.48
C THR A 54 -9.51 44.31 17.46
N ASP A 55 -10.12 43.13 17.50
CA ASP A 55 -9.71 42.05 18.39
C ASP A 55 -8.37 41.57 17.87
N LYS A 56 -7.32 42.29 18.27
CA LYS A 56 -5.93 42.02 17.91
C LYS A 56 -5.57 40.60 18.35
N GLY A 57 -6.28 40.04 19.34
CA GLY A 57 -6.21 38.64 19.72
C GLY A 57 -6.73 37.71 18.62
N ALA A 58 -7.97 37.93 18.15
CA ALA A 58 -8.54 37.17 17.03
C ALA A 58 -7.69 37.28 15.76
N LEU A 59 -7.25 38.47 15.39
CA LEU A 59 -6.37 38.67 14.22
C LEU A 59 -5.00 38.00 14.36
N ARG A 60 -4.46 37.87 15.58
CA ARG A 60 -3.22 37.11 15.82
C ARG A 60 -3.45 35.60 15.72
N ARG A 61 -4.58 35.10 16.24
CA ARG A 61 -4.96 33.68 16.13
C ARG A 61 -5.15 33.26 14.67
N LEU A 62 -5.92 34.04 13.91
CA LEU A 62 -6.14 33.82 12.47
C LEU A 62 -4.82 33.82 11.68
N ARG A 63 -3.86 34.69 12.03
CA ARG A 63 -2.54 34.70 11.38
C ARG A 63 -1.72 33.46 11.74
N ALA A 64 -1.71 33.06 13.01
CA ALA A 64 -1.00 31.86 13.46
C ALA A 64 -1.58 30.58 12.81
N GLU A 65 -2.91 30.48 12.72
CA GLU A 65 -3.58 29.39 12.00
C GLU A 65 -3.24 29.40 10.50
N ASN A 66 -3.17 30.57 9.87
CA ASN A 66 -2.78 30.67 8.46
C ASN A 66 -1.33 30.25 8.23
N GLU A 67 -0.41 30.61 9.12
CA GLU A 67 0.99 30.17 9.07
C GLU A 67 1.12 28.66 9.27
N ASP A 68 0.39 28.09 10.24
CA ASP A 68 0.37 26.64 10.47
C ASP A 68 -0.19 25.88 9.26
N LEU A 69 -1.31 26.33 8.71
CA LEU A 69 -1.90 25.74 7.50
C LEU A 69 -0.95 25.82 6.30
N ARG A 70 -0.25 26.95 6.10
CA ARG A 70 0.75 27.08 5.04
C ARG A 70 1.91 26.12 5.24
N GLN A 71 2.35 25.92 6.48
CA GLN A 71 3.41 24.96 6.80
C GLN A 71 2.96 23.53 6.52
N GLN A 72 1.71 23.18 6.88
CA GLN A 72 1.13 21.87 6.57
C GLN A 72 1.05 21.63 5.06
N VAL A 73 0.55 22.60 4.29
CA VAL A 73 0.51 22.50 2.81
C VAL A 73 1.91 22.29 2.24
N THR A 74 2.90 23.07 2.68
CA THR A 74 4.29 22.93 2.24
C THR A 74 4.88 21.55 2.57
N ASN A 75 4.50 20.99 3.72
CA ASN A 75 4.93 19.64 4.11
C ASN A 75 4.25 18.56 3.26
N LEU A 76 2.95 18.69 2.99
CA LEU A 76 2.19 17.77 2.14
C LEU A 76 2.68 17.80 0.69
N GLU A 77 2.96 18.98 0.14
CA GLU A 77 3.51 19.13 -1.21
C GLU A 77 4.87 18.47 -1.34
N ARG A 78 5.76 18.66 -0.36
CA ARG A 78 7.06 17.97 -0.31
C ARG A 78 6.91 16.46 -0.20
N ALA A 79 5.99 15.97 0.65
CA ALA A 79 5.72 14.54 0.77
C ALA A 79 5.18 13.94 -0.53
N ALA A 80 4.29 14.66 -1.23
CA ALA A 80 3.77 14.26 -2.53
C ALA A 80 4.87 14.21 -3.61
N GLN A 81 5.77 15.20 -3.62
CA GLN A 81 6.91 15.23 -4.54
C GLN A 81 7.86 14.05 -4.31
N VAL A 82 8.20 13.77 -3.05
CA VAL A 82 9.05 12.61 -2.71
C VAL A 82 8.37 11.30 -3.12
N SER A 83 7.07 11.19 -2.90
CA SER A 83 6.30 10.00 -3.29
C SER A 83 6.26 9.79 -4.80
N ASP A 84 6.12 10.85 -5.59
CA ASP A 84 6.15 10.78 -7.06
C ASP A 84 7.53 10.34 -7.57
N VAL A 85 8.61 10.88 -7.00
CA VAL A 85 9.98 10.48 -7.34
C VAL A 85 10.22 9.00 -7.00
N ALA A 86 9.84 8.58 -5.79
CA ALA A 86 9.97 7.18 -5.36
C ALA A 86 9.15 6.22 -6.25
N ALA A 87 7.93 6.62 -6.64
CA ALA A 87 7.09 5.83 -7.53
C ALA A 87 7.69 5.71 -8.94
N LYS A 88 8.28 6.79 -9.47
CA LYS A 88 9.00 6.76 -10.76
C LYS A 88 10.22 5.87 -10.70
N GLU A 89 11.00 5.95 -9.63
CA GLU A 89 12.18 5.11 -9.44
C GLU A 89 11.81 3.63 -9.29
N LEU A 90 10.74 3.31 -8.56
CA LEU A 90 10.21 1.96 -8.47
C LEU A 90 9.78 1.41 -9.84
N LYS A 91 9.07 2.21 -10.64
CA LYS A 91 8.69 1.83 -12.01
C LYS A 91 9.91 1.59 -12.90
N ARG A 92 10.93 2.44 -12.80
CA ARG A 92 12.21 2.26 -13.53
C ARG A 92 12.89 0.95 -13.13
N ASN A 93 13.01 0.70 -11.83
CA ASN A 93 13.62 -0.54 -11.33
C ASN A 93 12.84 -1.78 -11.78
N LEU A 94 11.50 -1.74 -11.78
CA LEU A 94 10.67 -2.83 -12.31
C LEU A 94 10.92 -3.05 -13.79
N ALA A 95 10.96 -1.98 -14.60
CA ALA A 95 11.25 -2.09 -16.03
C ALA A 95 12.65 -2.68 -16.30
N GLU A 96 13.67 -2.24 -15.55
CA GLU A 96 15.04 -2.77 -15.66
C GLU A 96 15.10 -4.27 -15.28
N ARG A 97 14.37 -4.68 -14.23
CA ARG A 97 14.27 -6.09 -13.85
C ARG A 97 13.50 -6.92 -14.87
N ASP A 98 12.42 -6.39 -15.44
CA ASP A 98 11.67 -7.08 -16.50
C ASP A 98 12.51 -7.24 -17.77
N GLU A 99 13.33 -6.24 -18.12
CA GLU A 99 14.28 -6.31 -19.21
C GLU A 99 15.38 -7.36 -18.93
N GLU A 100 15.94 -7.38 -17.71
CA GLU A 100 16.90 -8.40 -17.28
C GLU A 100 16.28 -9.81 -17.34
N ILE A 101 15.06 -10.00 -16.85
CA ILE A 101 14.33 -11.27 -16.92
C ILE A 101 14.10 -11.68 -18.37
N SER A 102 13.70 -10.74 -19.24
CA SER A 102 13.49 -10.99 -20.67
C SER A 102 14.80 -11.38 -21.36
N GLY A 103 15.89 -10.69 -21.04
CA GLY A 103 17.25 -11.02 -21.51
C GLY A 103 17.65 -12.42 -21.09
N LEU A 104 17.57 -12.74 -19.80
CA LEU A 104 17.88 -14.06 -19.26
C LEU A 104 17.02 -15.16 -19.87
N ARG A 105 15.72 -14.92 -20.08
CA ARG A 105 14.83 -15.87 -20.77
C ARG A 105 15.23 -16.08 -22.23
N THR A 106 15.65 -15.02 -22.91
CA THR A 106 16.12 -15.08 -24.29
C THR A 106 17.44 -15.86 -24.38
N ASP A 107 18.37 -15.61 -23.47
CA ASP A 107 19.64 -16.32 -23.36
C ASP A 107 19.43 -17.80 -23.05
N LEU A 108 18.57 -18.14 -22.09
CA LEU A 108 18.19 -19.53 -21.81
C LEU A 108 17.52 -20.19 -23.03
N GLY A 109 16.68 -19.45 -23.75
CA GLY A 109 16.09 -19.89 -25.01
C GLY A 109 17.12 -20.10 -26.13
N PHE A 110 18.22 -19.36 -26.11
CA PHE A 110 19.34 -19.53 -27.05
C PHE A 110 20.24 -20.70 -26.65
N TYR A 111 20.63 -20.80 -25.37
CA TYR A 111 21.42 -21.91 -24.84
C TYR A 111 20.71 -23.25 -25.00
N SER A 112 19.40 -23.32 -24.75
CA SER A 112 18.61 -24.54 -24.97
C SER A 112 18.58 -24.98 -26.44
N ARG A 113 18.61 -24.03 -27.39
CA ARG A 113 18.73 -24.33 -28.82
C ARG A 113 20.12 -24.80 -29.23
N LEU A 114 21.18 -24.28 -28.61
CA LEU A 114 22.57 -24.59 -28.98
C LEU A 114 23.10 -25.89 -28.34
N VAL A 115 22.72 -26.18 -27.10
CA VAL A 115 23.21 -27.37 -26.36
C VAL A 115 22.43 -28.66 -26.72
N GLY A 116 21.45 -28.55 -27.62
CA GLY A 116 20.82 -29.70 -28.26
C GLY A 116 19.55 -30.16 -27.54
N ASN A 117 18.42 -29.53 -27.90
CA ASN A 117 17.11 -30.17 -28.03
C ASN A 117 16.14 -29.16 -28.66
N GLY A 118 16.11 -29.13 -29.99
CA GLY A 118 15.12 -28.39 -30.75
C GLY A 118 13.71 -28.88 -30.40
N GLY A 119 12.95 -28.04 -29.72
CA GLY A 119 11.53 -28.25 -29.45
C GLY A 119 11.25 -28.47 -27.97
N GLN A 120 10.94 -27.38 -27.27
CA GLN A 120 10.05 -27.40 -26.11
C GLN A 120 8.70 -27.98 -26.58
N ARG A 121 8.61 -29.30 -26.73
CA ARG A 121 7.32 -30.00 -26.73
C ARG A 121 6.76 -29.73 -25.34
N ASP A 122 5.54 -29.20 -25.29
CA ASP A 122 4.74 -29.05 -24.08
C ASP A 122 4.45 -30.44 -23.46
N GLY A 123 5.50 -31.10 -22.97
CA GLY A 123 5.51 -32.46 -22.43
C GLY A 123 5.45 -32.46 -20.91
N LEU A 124 5.63 -33.64 -20.32
CA LEU A 124 5.62 -33.91 -18.88
C LEU A 124 6.33 -32.82 -18.07
N LYS A 125 5.70 -32.35 -16.97
CA LYS A 125 6.26 -31.37 -16.02
C LYS A 125 6.18 -31.90 -14.60
N ILE A 126 7.25 -31.69 -13.83
CA ILE A 126 7.26 -31.88 -12.38
C ILE A 126 6.73 -30.59 -11.76
N GLN A 127 5.51 -30.62 -11.23
CA GLN A 127 4.85 -29.44 -10.66
C GLN A 127 5.33 -29.15 -9.24
N GLY A 128 5.59 -30.19 -8.45
CA GLY A 128 5.96 -30.03 -7.06
C GLY A 128 6.62 -31.28 -6.49
N VAL A 129 7.52 -31.04 -5.54
CA VAL A 129 8.24 -32.08 -4.78
C VAL A 129 8.15 -31.69 -3.30
N ARG A 130 7.69 -32.63 -2.47
CA ARG A 130 7.49 -32.42 -1.03
C ARG A 130 8.09 -33.56 -0.24
N ALA A 131 8.79 -33.24 0.84
CA ALA A 131 9.34 -34.21 1.77
C ALA A 131 8.79 -33.96 3.18
N SER A 132 8.38 -35.02 3.89
CA SER A 132 7.92 -34.94 5.28
C SER A 132 8.54 -36.03 6.14
N PRO A 133 8.87 -35.75 7.41
CA PRO A 133 9.47 -36.76 8.29
C PRO A 133 8.47 -37.86 8.65
N VAL A 134 8.93 -39.11 8.69
CA VAL A 134 8.12 -40.27 9.10
C VAL A 134 8.10 -40.37 10.62
N LYS A 135 6.91 -40.31 11.22
CA LYS A 135 6.76 -40.49 12.69
C LYS A 135 7.24 -41.88 13.10
N GLY A 136 8.13 -41.96 14.08
CA GLY A 136 8.63 -43.21 14.65
C GLY A 136 9.82 -43.87 13.92
N THR A 137 10.30 -43.30 12.80
CA THR A 137 11.52 -43.78 12.11
C THR A 137 12.56 -42.67 12.07
N ALA A 138 13.70 -42.86 12.75
CA ALA A 138 14.80 -41.91 12.71
C ALA A 138 15.33 -41.78 11.27
N ASN A 139 15.45 -40.54 10.77
CA ASN A 139 15.89 -40.21 9.41
C ASN A 139 15.02 -40.82 8.28
N GLY A 140 13.78 -41.22 8.57
CA GLY A 140 12.81 -41.63 7.56
C GLY A 140 12.04 -40.43 7.01
N TRP A 141 11.86 -40.40 5.68
CA TRP A 141 11.18 -39.33 4.95
C TRP A 141 10.15 -39.91 3.99
N ASN A 142 8.96 -39.33 4.00
CA ASN A 142 7.95 -39.50 2.96
C ASN A 142 8.17 -38.46 1.87
N LEU A 143 8.13 -38.92 0.62
CA LEU A 143 8.25 -38.11 -0.56
C LEU A 143 6.93 -38.09 -1.32
N VAL A 144 6.55 -36.90 -1.77
CA VAL A 144 5.41 -36.70 -2.65
C VAL A 144 5.84 -35.88 -3.85
N VAL A 145 5.72 -36.45 -5.05
CA VAL A 145 6.02 -35.78 -6.32
C VAL A 145 4.75 -35.65 -7.14
N THR A 146 4.41 -34.44 -7.56
CA THR A 146 3.27 -34.18 -8.43
C THR A 146 3.75 -34.01 -9.87
N LEU A 147 3.35 -34.93 -10.74
CA LEU A 147 3.60 -34.86 -12.18
C LEU A 147 2.34 -34.36 -12.90
N THR A 148 2.54 -33.53 -13.91
CA THR A 148 1.47 -32.97 -14.75
C THR A 148 1.87 -33.02 -16.22
N GLN A 149 0.89 -33.05 -17.11
CA GLN A 149 1.12 -32.99 -18.55
C GLN A 149 0.21 -31.93 -19.17
N ASN A 150 0.74 -31.18 -20.14
CA ASN A 150 -0.09 -30.29 -20.93
C ASN A 150 -0.90 -31.12 -21.96
N ALA A 151 -2.22 -31.10 -21.82
CA ALA A 151 -3.13 -32.11 -22.38
C ALA A 151 -3.38 -32.03 -23.91
N ARG A 152 -2.49 -31.45 -24.72
CA ARG A 152 -2.77 -31.17 -26.14
C ARG A 152 -3.15 -32.40 -26.98
N ARG A 153 -2.79 -33.62 -26.58
CA ARG A 153 -3.17 -34.87 -27.27
C ARG A 153 -3.95 -35.89 -26.43
N GLY A 154 -4.04 -35.71 -25.11
CA GLY A 154 -4.78 -36.65 -24.25
C GLY A 154 -4.21 -38.09 -24.22
N ASP A 155 -2.95 -38.27 -24.62
CA ASP A 155 -2.26 -39.55 -24.58
C ASP A 155 -1.85 -39.90 -23.14
N VAL A 156 -1.83 -41.19 -22.80
CA VAL A 156 -1.35 -41.66 -21.49
C VAL A 156 0.18 -41.67 -21.50
N VAL A 157 0.80 -40.95 -20.57
CA VAL A 157 2.24 -40.98 -20.35
C VAL A 157 2.57 -42.06 -19.34
N LYS A 158 3.53 -42.92 -19.70
CA LYS A 158 4.03 -44.00 -18.85
C LYS A 158 5.54 -43.90 -18.68
N GLY A 159 6.03 -44.19 -17.49
CA GLY A 159 7.44 -44.01 -17.17
C GLY A 159 7.81 -44.48 -15.78
N SER A 160 9.02 -44.14 -15.36
CA SER A 160 9.51 -44.40 -14.02
C SER A 160 10.17 -43.15 -13.41
N LEU A 161 9.97 -42.97 -12.11
CA LEU A 161 10.49 -41.84 -11.35
C LEU A 161 11.69 -42.28 -10.52
N LYS A 162 12.82 -41.60 -10.69
CA LYS A 162 14.04 -41.78 -9.90
C LYS A 162 14.23 -40.60 -8.98
N VAL A 163 14.71 -40.89 -7.78
CA VAL A 163 14.93 -39.89 -6.73
C VAL A 163 16.38 -39.96 -6.28
N ALA A 164 17.00 -38.80 -6.17
CA ALA A 164 18.34 -38.63 -5.64
C ALA A 164 18.37 -37.46 -4.63
N VAL A 165 19.11 -37.63 -3.55
CA VAL A 165 19.31 -36.60 -2.53
C VAL A 165 20.78 -36.21 -2.50
N GLU A 166 21.05 -34.95 -2.77
CA GLU A 166 22.39 -34.37 -2.66
C GLU A 166 22.55 -33.76 -1.27
N GLY A 167 23.73 -33.94 -0.67
CA GLY A 167 24.02 -33.42 0.65
C GLY A 167 25.49 -33.56 1.02
N ILE A 168 25.77 -33.30 2.29
CA ILE A 168 27.11 -33.38 2.86
C ILE A 168 27.15 -34.57 3.81
N GLN A 169 28.11 -35.47 3.61
CA GLN A 169 28.42 -36.55 4.55
C GLN A 169 29.84 -36.35 5.09
N GLY A 170 29.96 -36.12 6.40
CA GLY A 170 31.23 -35.71 6.99
C GLY A 170 31.66 -34.34 6.43
N ASN A 171 32.68 -34.34 5.55
CA ASN A 171 33.22 -33.14 4.91
C ASN A 171 33.22 -33.22 3.36
N LYS A 172 32.43 -34.12 2.77
CA LYS A 172 32.34 -34.33 1.32
C LYS A 172 30.91 -34.17 0.84
N VAL A 173 30.74 -33.61 -0.36
CA VAL A 173 29.45 -33.60 -1.06
C VAL A 173 29.21 -34.99 -1.65
N VAL A 174 28.06 -35.58 -1.31
CA VAL A 174 27.66 -36.92 -1.72
C VAL A 174 26.23 -36.88 -2.23
N THR A 175 25.96 -37.62 -3.30
CA THR A 175 24.61 -37.84 -3.84
C THR A 175 24.18 -39.26 -3.49
N LEU A 176 23.04 -39.40 -2.85
CA LEU A 176 22.43 -40.68 -2.50
C LEU A 176 21.26 -40.97 -3.44
N GLU A 177 21.26 -42.15 -4.06
CA GLU A 177 20.21 -42.61 -4.95
C GLU A 177 19.92 -44.11 -4.74
N GLY A 178 18.70 -44.52 -5.08
CA GLY A 178 18.25 -45.92 -5.03
C GLY A 178 18.55 -46.63 -3.71
N GLY A 179 19.38 -47.68 -3.77
CA GLY A 179 19.74 -48.48 -2.59
C GLY A 179 20.39 -47.67 -1.46
N ALA A 180 21.08 -46.57 -1.78
CA ALA A 180 21.70 -45.69 -0.79
C ALA A 180 20.68 -44.84 0.00
N LEU A 181 19.44 -44.76 -0.48
CA LEU A 181 18.29 -44.15 0.19
C LEU A 181 17.48 -45.17 1.02
N GLY A 182 18.09 -46.31 1.35
CA GLY A 182 17.45 -47.37 2.14
C GLY A 182 16.40 -48.18 1.39
N GLN A 183 16.31 -48.04 0.06
CA GLN A 183 15.37 -48.79 -0.80
C GLN A 183 15.90 -50.21 -1.14
N ALA A 184 16.68 -50.84 -0.26
CA ALA A 184 17.25 -52.16 -0.50
C ALA A 184 16.12 -53.22 -0.58
N GLY A 185 15.75 -53.59 -1.81
CA GLY A 185 14.69 -54.58 -2.10
C GLY A 185 13.39 -54.00 -2.68
N GLN A 186 13.24 -52.68 -2.77
CA GLN A 186 12.20 -52.04 -3.58
C GLN A 186 12.81 -51.55 -4.90
N SER A 187 12.03 -51.58 -5.98
CA SER A 187 12.46 -50.96 -7.24
C SER A 187 12.80 -49.49 -6.96
N SER A 188 14.07 -49.12 -7.17
CA SER A 188 14.57 -47.74 -7.05
C SER A 188 13.84 -46.74 -7.95
N GLU A 189 12.99 -47.24 -8.83
CA GLU A 189 12.21 -46.50 -9.79
C GLU A 189 10.73 -46.67 -9.45
N LEU A 190 10.03 -45.56 -9.23
CA LEU A 190 8.59 -45.58 -8.96
C LEU A 190 7.82 -45.45 -10.29
N PRO A 191 7.10 -46.50 -10.74
CA PRO A 191 6.39 -46.44 -12.01
C PRO A 191 5.22 -45.44 -11.94
N PHE A 192 4.97 -44.75 -13.05
CA PHE A 192 3.81 -43.86 -13.19
C PHE A 192 3.12 -44.06 -14.53
N SER A 193 1.81 -43.79 -14.56
CA SER A 193 0.97 -43.91 -15.75
C SER A 193 -0.25 -43.02 -15.59
N PHE A 194 -0.29 -41.91 -16.32
CA PHE A 194 -1.38 -40.94 -16.17
C PHE A 194 -1.66 -40.17 -17.46
N LYS A 195 -2.84 -39.54 -17.52
CA LYS A 195 -3.29 -38.74 -18.66
C LYS A 195 -3.18 -37.23 -18.44
N TYR A 196 -3.39 -36.77 -17.19
CA TYR A 196 -3.39 -35.34 -16.86
C TYR A 196 -2.40 -35.02 -15.74
N PHE A 197 -2.56 -35.69 -14.60
CA PHE A 197 -1.67 -35.57 -13.47
C PHE A 197 -1.65 -36.87 -12.65
N GLN A 198 -0.55 -37.08 -11.92
CA GLN A 198 -0.44 -38.13 -10.90
C GLN A 198 0.47 -37.66 -9.79
N GLN A 199 0.06 -37.94 -8.56
CA GLN A 199 0.91 -37.78 -7.38
C GLN A 199 1.57 -39.11 -7.06
N ILE A 200 2.89 -39.16 -7.16
CA ILE A 200 3.71 -40.31 -6.83
C ILE A 200 4.17 -40.16 -5.39
N GLN A 201 3.98 -41.20 -4.59
CA GLN A 201 4.39 -41.25 -3.20
C GLN A 201 5.52 -42.26 -3.05
N GLY A 202 6.57 -41.88 -2.34
CA GLY A 202 7.68 -42.76 -2.01
C GLY A 202 8.13 -42.54 -0.58
N ASN A 203 9.00 -43.41 -0.10
CA ASN A 203 9.69 -43.20 1.16
C ASN A 203 11.18 -43.49 0.97
N PHE A 204 12.00 -42.87 1.81
CA PHE A 204 13.41 -43.12 1.85
C PHE A 204 13.97 -42.87 3.25
N THR A 205 15.11 -43.46 3.55
CA THR A 205 15.87 -43.19 4.77
C THR A 205 17.21 -42.57 4.42
N LEU A 206 17.64 -41.59 5.21
CA LEU A 206 18.95 -40.99 5.07
C LEU A 206 19.93 -41.61 6.08
N PRO A 207 21.17 -41.96 5.67
CA PRO A 207 22.19 -42.42 6.58
C PRO A 207 22.47 -41.42 7.71
N ALA A 208 22.85 -41.93 8.88
CA ALA A 208 23.21 -41.09 10.01
C ALA A 208 24.38 -40.15 9.66
N GLY A 209 24.27 -38.88 10.04
CA GLY A 209 25.28 -37.85 9.76
C GLY A 209 25.24 -37.25 8.36
N PHE A 210 24.29 -37.65 7.50
CA PHE A 210 24.06 -37.01 6.20
C PHE A 210 23.22 -35.73 6.35
N LYS A 211 23.70 -34.62 5.81
CA LYS A 211 23.00 -33.32 5.80
C LYS A 211 22.49 -33.02 4.38
N PRO A 212 21.19 -33.25 4.10
CA PRO A 212 20.64 -33.02 2.76
C PRO A 212 20.59 -31.53 2.42
N THR A 213 20.96 -31.19 1.18
CA THR A 213 20.96 -29.82 0.66
C THR A 213 19.99 -29.64 -0.51
N ARG A 214 19.85 -30.67 -1.36
CA ARG A 214 19.01 -30.60 -2.56
C ARG A 214 18.38 -31.95 -2.84
N LEU A 215 17.13 -31.92 -3.32
CA LEU A 215 16.39 -33.09 -3.76
C LEU A 215 16.23 -33.03 -5.27
N ARG A 216 16.68 -34.08 -5.95
CA ARG A 216 16.63 -34.23 -7.40
C ARG A 216 15.70 -35.37 -7.75
N VAL A 217 14.84 -35.13 -8.74
CA VAL A 217 13.85 -36.08 -9.22
C VAL A 217 13.98 -36.15 -10.74
N VAL A 218 14.06 -37.37 -11.29
CA VAL A 218 14.15 -37.61 -12.73
C VAL A 218 12.97 -38.48 -13.13
N ALA A 219 12.11 -37.97 -13.99
CA ALA A 219 11.01 -38.72 -14.57
C ALA A 219 11.43 -39.22 -15.95
N ASP A 220 11.69 -40.51 -16.06
CA ASP A 220 12.01 -41.19 -17.31
C ASP A 220 10.71 -41.63 -17.99
N VAL A 221 10.49 -41.21 -19.24
CA VAL A 221 9.26 -41.49 -19.99
C VAL A 221 9.57 -42.51 -21.06
N SER A 222 8.76 -43.56 -21.15
CA SER A 222 8.95 -44.58 -22.17
C SER A 222 8.70 -43.98 -23.57
N GLY A 223 9.77 -43.85 -24.35
CA GLY A 223 9.72 -43.31 -25.70
C GLY A 223 9.83 -41.78 -25.83
N ASP A 224 10.12 -41.06 -24.73
CA ASP A 224 10.37 -39.61 -24.76
C ASP A 224 11.59 -39.24 -23.89
N GLN A 225 11.98 -37.97 -23.88
CA GLN A 225 13.11 -37.50 -23.07
C GLN A 225 12.76 -37.43 -21.58
N ALA A 226 13.72 -37.83 -20.75
CA ALA A 226 13.59 -37.74 -19.30
C ALA A 226 13.53 -36.27 -18.84
N VAL A 227 12.63 -35.99 -17.90
CA VAL A 227 12.44 -34.65 -17.31
C VAL A 227 13.07 -34.63 -15.93
N THR A 228 14.01 -33.71 -15.71
CA THR A 228 14.68 -33.54 -14.41
C THR A 228 14.14 -32.32 -13.67
N GLY A 229 13.77 -32.50 -12.42
CA GLY A 229 13.40 -31.45 -11.48
C GLY A 229 14.34 -31.47 -10.27
N ALA A 230 14.73 -30.29 -9.79
CA ALA A 230 15.53 -30.16 -8.58
C ALA A 230 14.98 -29.04 -7.70
N VAL A 231 14.93 -29.30 -6.39
CA VAL A 231 14.45 -28.34 -5.39
C VAL A 231 15.42 -28.32 -4.20
N ALA A 232 15.62 -27.14 -3.60
CA ALA A 232 16.38 -27.06 -2.37
C ALA A 232 15.68 -27.87 -1.26
N TRP A 233 16.46 -28.55 -0.42
CA TRP A 233 15.91 -29.40 0.63
C TRP A 233 14.96 -28.62 1.56
N ALA A 234 15.32 -27.39 1.94
CA ALA A 234 14.49 -26.53 2.77
C ALA A 234 13.11 -26.23 2.14
N ASP A 235 13.05 -26.01 0.84
CA ASP A 235 11.79 -25.70 0.14
C ASP A 235 10.90 -26.95 -0.01
N ALA A 236 11.52 -28.13 -0.17
CA ALA A 236 10.80 -29.40 -0.16
C ALA A 236 10.08 -29.66 1.18
N LEU A 237 10.61 -29.14 2.30
CA LEU A 237 10.00 -29.21 3.63
C LEU A 237 8.91 -28.15 3.83
N ARG A 238 9.12 -26.91 3.37
CA ARG A 238 8.17 -25.79 3.52
C ARG A 238 6.85 -26.02 2.82
N ASN A 239 6.86 -26.71 1.67
CA ASN A 239 5.64 -27.06 0.93
C ASN A 239 4.69 -28.00 1.69
N ASN A 240 5.01 -28.37 2.94
CA ASN A 240 4.09 -29.00 3.88
C ASN A 240 3.13 -27.98 4.54
N GLU A 241 3.60 -26.76 4.84
CA GLU A 241 2.83 -25.74 5.60
C GLU A 241 1.65 -25.16 4.79
N ALA A 242 1.76 -25.08 3.46
CA ALA A 242 0.70 -24.54 2.60
C ALA A 242 -0.56 -25.43 2.53
N SER A 243 -0.49 -26.67 3.02
CA SER A 243 -1.61 -27.62 3.04
C SER A 243 -2.26 -27.82 4.41
N ASP A 244 -1.70 -27.26 5.48
CA ASP A 244 -2.29 -27.33 6.84
C ASP A 244 -3.30 -26.18 7.10
N VAL A 245 -3.58 -25.39 6.06
CA VAL A 245 -4.57 -24.29 6.08
C VAL A 245 -5.81 -24.71 5.29
N GLN A 246 -6.51 -25.75 5.76
CA GLN A 246 -7.97 -25.97 5.61
C GLN A 246 -8.33 -27.42 5.99
N GLN A 247 -8.77 -27.59 7.24
CA GLN A 247 -9.94 -28.42 7.55
C GLN A 247 -10.97 -27.53 8.24
#